data_AF-A0A150TLT9-F1
#
_entry.id   AF-A0A150TLT9-F1
#
_cell.length_a   1.000
_cell.length_b   1.000
_cell.length_c   1.000
_cell.angle_alpha   90.00
_cell.angle_beta   90.00
_cell.angle_gamma   90.00
#
_symmetry.space_group_name_H-M   'P 1'
#
loop_
_entity.id
_entity.type
_entity.pdbx_description
1 polymer ?
#
loop_
_entity_poly.entity_id
_entity_poly.type
_entity_poly.pdbx_seq_one_letter_code
_entity_poly.pdbx_strand_id
1 'polypeptide(L)'
;MVTIQDVTMGTVASGIVELRGVVAMSPKFLVSQSSVGRCTYGVYLSAPGLTETAPYSGILAVDRGNDATTGSGGKLYCAKLGEEPAGGEIPDDVMPGDVLDVVGETAYFLLDFCGADTCGDLQCDEEERACHDDETACEADEHQCWEDCSADRLPYVESKTRQRQLAYLTKMEKVGDERAPLPEPHALTAEEVASLSSAADASFHDRWGGVKVRLRGAAAVPWSQGTVVNYGNIVADTDPGEGVAKLQIGNDIYYRGYAPLDDACHKGPVFADAATTWQQIDGFSSLDGCLWTLQVVDPCADFLPASGMCGARTSCSSEPQPGSE
;
A
#
# COMPACT_ATOMS: atom_id res chain seq x y z
N MET A 1 24.77 2.76 15.22
CA MET A 1 24.07 1.89 14.26
C MET A 1 22.80 2.62 13.89
N VAL A 2 22.48 2.72 12.60
CA VAL A 2 21.24 3.37 12.16
C VAL A 2 20.09 2.40 12.39
N THR A 3 18.96 2.90 12.87
CA THR A 3 17.74 2.14 13.11
C THR A 3 16.64 2.57 12.14
N ILE A 4 15.57 1.78 12.03
CA ILE A 4 14.36 2.20 11.29
C ILE A 4 13.85 3.53 11.84
N GLN A 5 13.81 3.68 13.17
CA GLN A 5 13.39 4.90 13.82
C GLN A 5 14.22 6.12 13.41
N ASP A 6 15.55 5.99 13.29
CA ASP A 6 16.41 7.11 12.85
C ASP A 6 16.06 7.58 11.43
N VAL A 7 15.69 6.64 10.54
CA VAL A 7 15.31 6.93 9.15
C VAL A 7 13.92 7.54 9.10
N THR A 8 12.93 6.95 9.78
CA THR A 8 11.53 7.40 9.74
C THR A 8 11.29 8.69 10.51
N MET A 9 12.08 8.98 11.55
CA MET A 9 12.09 10.30 12.18
C MET A 9 12.80 11.38 11.34
N GLY A 10 13.51 10.98 10.28
CA GLY A 10 14.34 11.88 9.47
C GLY A 10 15.61 12.36 10.17
N THR A 11 16.05 11.70 11.24
CA THR A 11 17.35 11.98 11.87
C THR A 11 18.48 11.66 10.89
N VAL A 12 18.31 10.62 10.06
CA VAL A 12 19.10 10.41 8.85
C VAL A 12 18.31 10.94 7.66
N ALA A 13 18.68 12.13 7.17
CA ALA A 13 17.93 12.83 6.12
C ALA A 13 18.21 12.29 4.71
N SER A 14 19.42 11.81 4.45
CA SER A 14 19.81 11.23 3.15
C SER A 14 21.03 10.32 3.30
N GLY A 15 21.19 9.40 2.35
CA GLY A 15 22.37 8.56 2.19
C GLY A 15 22.11 7.07 2.37
N ILE A 16 23.18 6.30 2.19
CA ILE A 16 23.17 4.85 2.35
C ILE A 16 23.23 4.51 3.84
N VAL A 17 22.32 3.65 4.29
CA VAL A 17 22.22 3.17 5.66
C VAL A 17 22.28 1.65 5.68
N GLU A 18 22.76 1.11 6.81
CA GLU A 18 22.73 -0.29 7.13
C GLU A 18 21.82 -0.50 8.33
N LEU A 19 20.72 -1.22 8.12
CA LEU A 19 19.77 -1.64 9.14
C LEU A 19 20.03 -3.11 9.47
N ARG A 20 20.17 -3.45 10.75
CA ARG A 20 20.49 -4.81 11.18
C ARG A 20 19.39 -5.45 12.00
N GLY A 21 19.18 -6.74 11.77
CA GLY A 21 18.22 -7.56 12.50
C GLY A 21 16.77 -7.12 12.36
N VAL A 22 16.41 -6.36 11.33
CA VAL A 22 15.02 -5.92 11.12
C VAL A 22 14.15 -7.12 10.73
N VAL A 23 12.87 -7.08 11.06
CA VAL A 23 11.96 -8.22 10.86
C VAL A 23 11.06 -7.95 9.67
N ALA A 24 11.03 -8.87 8.69
CA ALA A 24 10.05 -8.81 7.62
C ALA A 24 8.63 -8.94 8.18
N MET A 25 7.74 -8.03 7.81
CA MET A 25 6.32 -8.01 8.20
C MET A 25 5.39 -8.42 7.06
N SER A 26 5.91 -8.47 5.84
CA SER A 26 5.22 -8.94 4.63
C SER A 26 6.12 -9.91 3.86
N PRO A 27 5.56 -10.75 2.97
CA PRO A 27 6.37 -11.33 1.90
C PRO A 27 6.86 -10.24 0.94
N LYS A 28 7.77 -10.60 0.03
CA LYS A 28 8.05 -9.77 -1.15
C LYS A 28 6.77 -9.60 -1.97
N PHE A 29 6.51 -8.40 -2.48
CA PHE A 29 5.37 -8.13 -3.35
C PHE A 29 5.73 -7.13 -4.45
N LEU A 30 4.91 -7.06 -5.50
CA LEU A 30 5.09 -6.12 -6.59
C LEU A 30 4.51 -4.76 -6.17
N VAL A 31 5.37 -3.76 -6.01
CA VAL A 31 4.96 -2.39 -5.65
C VAL A 31 4.51 -1.64 -6.90
N SER A 32 5.23 -1.78 -8.01
CA SER A 32 4.84 -1.11 -9.25
C SER A 32 5.43 -1.78 -10.49
N GLN A 33 4.73 -1.58 -11.61
CA GLN A 33 5.22 -1.87 -12.95
C GLN A 33 5.11 -0.59 -13.79
N SER A 34 6.24 -0.08 -14.27
CA SER A 34 6.22 1.06 -15.19
C SER A 34 5.73 0.67 -16.59
N SER A 35 5.28 1.65 -17.36
CA SER A 35 4.86 1.47 -18.77
C SER A 35 5.96 0.91 -19.69
N VAL A 36 7.23 1.09 -19.32
CA VAL A 36 8.40 0.57 -20.04
C VAL A 36 8.89 -0.78 -19.49
N GLY A 37 8.16 -1.39 -18.55
CA GLY A 37 8.44 -2.73 -18.05
C GLY A 37 9.37 -2.81 -16.84
N ARG A 38 9.77 -1.71 -16.22
CA ARG A 38 10.50 -1.79 -14.94
C ARG A 38 9.59 -2.29 -13.83
N CYS A 39 10.03 -3.35 -13.13
CA CYS A 39 9.33 -3.94 -11.98
C CYS A 39 10.01 -3.53 -10.68
N THR A 40 9.25 -2.90 -9.79
CA THR A 40 9.70 -2.55 -8.44
C THR A 40 9.03 -3.48 -7.44
N TYR A 41 9.83 -4.11 -6.59
CA TYR A 41 9.33 -4.99 -5.53
C TYR A 41 9.59 -4.35 -4.17
N GLY A 42 8.82 -4.77 -3.18
CA GLY A 42 8.93 -4.26 -1.83
C GLY A 42 8.72 -5.32 -0.77
N VAL A 43 9.16 -4.98 0.44
CA VAL A 43 8.89 -5.70 1.68
C VAL A 43 8.71 -4.67 2.80
N TYR A 44 7.68 -4.85 3.62
CA TYR A 44 7.55 -4.08 4.85
C TYR A 44 8.43 -4.68 5.94
N LEU A 45 9.18 -3.82 6.62
CA LEU A 45 10.12 -4.20 7.67
C LEU A 45 9.70 -3.54 8.98
N SER A 46 9.92 -4.22 10.10
CA SER A 46 9.76 -3.69 11.45
C SER A 46 11.08 -3.69 12.23
N ALA A 47 11.19 -2.78 13.19
CA ALA A 47 12.29 -2.75 14.13
C ALA A 47 12.33 -4.07 14.94
N PRO A 48 13.53 -4.57 15.28
CA PRO A 48 13.68 -5.82 16.01
C PRO A 48 13.07 -5.78 17.41
N GLY A 49 12.66 -6.95 17.90
CA GLY A 49 12.39 -7.19 19.31
C GLY A 49 11.12 -6.55 19.86
N LEU A 50 10.20 -6.14 18.97
CA LEU A 50 8.92 -5.58 19.36
C LEU A 50 7.90 -6.67 19.67
N THR A 51 7.08 -6.44 20.69
CA THR A 51 5.89 -7.25 20.98
C THR A 51 4.62 -6.63 20.40
N GLU A 52 4.61 -5.31 20.20
CA GLU A 52 3.55 -4.53 19.54
C GLU A 52 4.24 -3.50 18.62
N THR A 53 3.66 -3.22 17.46
CA THR A 53 4.18 -2.16 16.59
C THR A 53 4.07 -0.80 17.29
N ALA A 54 4.98 0.11 16.96
CA ALA A 54 5.08 1.42 17.60
C ALA A 54 5.27 2.54 16.56
N PRO A 55 5.10 3.81 16.94
CA PRO A 55 5.50 4.93 16.08
C PRO A 55 6.95 4.78 15.62
N TYR A 56 7.22 5.07 14.35
CA TYR A 56 8.55 5.03 13.72
C TYR A 56 9.20 3.64 13.71
N SER A 57 8.41 2.57 13.86
CA SER A 57 8.93 1.20 13.97
C SER A 57 8.89 0.40 12.67
N GLY A 58 8.36 0.97 11.59
CA GLY A 58 8.12 0.29 10.33
C GLY A 58 8.61 1.10 9.15
N ILE A 59 9.03 0.42 8.08
CA ILE A 59 9.46 1.06 6.84
C ILE A 59 9.19 0.14 5.66
N LEU A 60 8.84 0.72 4.51
CA LEU A 60 8.83 0.00 3.24
C LEU A 60 10.25 0.01 2.66
N ALA A 61 10.82 -1.16 2.40
CA ALA A 61 12.04 -1.30 1.62
C ALA A 61 11.66 -1.71 0.19
N VAL A 62 12.15 -0.97 -0.81
CA VAL A 62 11.87 -1.21 -2.23
C VAL A 62 13.15 -1.38 -3.02
N ASP A 63 13.09 -2.27 -4.01
CA ASP A 63 14.18 -2.45 -4.95
C ASP A 63 13.68 -2.81 -6.35
N ARG A 64 14.52 -2.51 -7.35
CA ARG A 64 14.25 -2.91 -8.72
C ARG A 64 14.59 -4.39 -8.91
N GLY A 65 13.61 -5.15 -9.36
CA GLY A 65 13.84 -6.53 -9.80
C GLY A 65 14.17 -6.63 -11.29
N ASN A 66 14.04 -7.84 -11.81
CA ASN A 66 14.08 -8.13 -13.23
C ASN A 66 13.00 -7.33 -13.97
N ASP A 67 13.32 -6.86 -15.18
CA ASP A 67 12.34 -6.20 -16.03
C ASP A 67 11.23 -7.17 -16.47
N ALA A 68 10.04 -6.62 -16.67
CA ALA A 68 8.86 -7.31 -17.14
C ALA A 68 9.12 -7.98 -18.50
N THR A 69 8.52 -9.15 -18.68
CA THR A 69 8.56 -9.88 -19.94
C THR A 69 7.30 -9.62 -20.75
N THR A 70 7.40 -9.72 -22.08
CA THR A 70 6.26 -9.53 -22.97
C THR A 70 5.45 -10.83 -23.07
N GLY A 71 4.23 -10.80 -22.53
CA GLY A 71 3.26 -11.88 -22.67
C GLY A 71 2.47 -11.82 -23.98
N SER A 72 1.47 -12.70 -24.11
CA SER A 72 0.58 -12.73 -25.28
C SER A 72 -0.14 -11.38 -25.46
N GLY A 73 -0.20 -10.90 -26.71
CA GLY A 73 -0.84 -9.61 -27.04
C GLY A 73 0.05 -8.38 -26.79
N GLY A 74 1.34 -8.55 -26.52
CA GLY A 74 2.28 -7.42 -26.37
C GLY A 74 2.25 -6.75 -25.01
N LYS A 75 1.48 -7.30 -24.05
CA LYS A 75 1.38 -6.78 -22.69
C LYS A 75 2.59 -7.22 -21.86
N LEU A 76 3.10 -6.31 -21.04
CA LEU A 76 4.24 -6.56 -20.16
C LEU A 76 3.76 -7.16 -18.83
N TYR A 77 4.50 -8.13 -18.30
CA TYR A 77 4.22 -8.79 -17.03
C TYR A 77 5.49 -8.91 -16.17
N CYS A 78 5.41 -8.45 -14.93
CA CYS A 78 6.43 -8.72 -13.92
C CYS A 78 6.35 -10.18 -13.44
N ALA A 79 7.47 -10.69 -12.94
CA ALA A 79 7.59 -12.06 -12.46
C ALA A 79 6.48 -12.42 -11.46
N LYS A 80 5.91 -13.61 -11.64
CA LYS A 80 4.97 -14.18 -10.68
C LYS A 80 5.74 -14.76 -9.50
N LEU A 81 5.66 -14.09 -8.35
CA LEU A 81 6.39 -14.51 -7.15
C LEU A 81 5.95 -15.92 -6.73
N GLY A 82 6.92 -16.76 -6.38
CA GLY A 82 6.72 -18.18 -6.09
C GLY A 82 6.76 -19.10 -7.32
N GLU A 83 6.72 -18.55 -8.54
CA GLU A 83 6.83 -19.32 -9.79
C GLU A 83 8.06 -18.92 -10.61
N GLU A 84 8.35 -17.63 -10.65
CA GLU A 84 9.45 -17.04 -11.41
C GLU A 84 10.32 -16.16 -10.53
N PRO A 85 11.64 -16.13 -10.76
CA PRO A 85 12.54 -15.28 -9.99
C PRO A 85 12.28 -13.81 -10.31
N ALA A 86 11.90 -13.03 -9.30
CA ALA A 86 11.71 -11.59 -9.45
C ALA A 86 13.04 -10.84 -9.45
N GLY A 87 14.11 -11.42 -8.91
CA GLY A 87 15.45 -10.82 -8.89
C GLY A 87 15.54 -9.55 -8.05
N GLY A 88 16.63 -8.79 -8.21
CA GLY A 88 16.99 -7.68 -7.32
C GLY A 88 17.59 -8.17 -6.00
N GLU A 89 17.77 -7.25 -5.05
CA GLU A 89 18.42 -7.52 -3.77
C GLU A 89 17.46 -8.10 -2.72
N ILE A 90 16.14 -7.90 -2.86
CA ILE A 90 15.15 -8.50 -1.96
C ILE A 90 15.02 -10.00 -2.28
N PRO A 91 15.32 -10.92 -1.35
CA PRO A 91 15.15 -12.35 -1.59
C PRO A 91 13.71 -12.71 -1.95
N ASP A 92 13.52 -13.57 -2.95
CA ASP A 92 12.18 -13.95 -3.43
C ASP A 92 11.39 -14.79 -2.43
N ASP A 93 12.09 -15.44 -1.50
CA ASP A 93 11.52 -16.32 -0.48
C ASP A 93 11.37 -15.62 0.89
N VAL A 94 11.52 -14.29 0.95
CA VAL A 94 11.26 -13.51 2.18
C VAL A 94 9.83 -13.72 2.64
N MET A 95 9.69 -14.01 3.94
CA MET A 95 8.41 -14.24 4.60
C MET A 95 8.29 -13.43 5.88
N PRO A 96 7.06 -13.12 6.34
CA PRO A 96 6.85 -12.52 7.65
C PRO A 96 7.56 -13.30 8.77
N GLY A 97 8.35 -12.59 9.57
CA GLY A 97 9.16 -13.13 10.66
C GLY A 97 10.62 -13.37 10.29
N ASP A 98 10.99 -13.38 9.00
CA ASP A 98 12.39 -13.48 8.61
C ASP A 98 13.18 -12.27 9.14
N VAL A 99 14.33 -12.53 9.76
CA VAL A 99 15.23 -11.49 10.27
C VAL A 99 16.20 -11.12 9.16
N LEU A 100 16.39 -9.82 8.91
CA LEU A 100 17.11 -9.30 7.76
C LEU A 100 18.16 -8.26 8.17
N ASP A 101 19.32 -8.31 7.51
CA ASP A 101 20.28 -7.21 7.44
C ASP A 101 20.13 -6.55 6.06
N VAL A 102 19.93 -5.23 6.03
CA VAL A 102 19.55 -4.48 4.83
C VAL A 102 20.47 -3.28 4.63
N VAL A 103 20.97 -3.09 3.41
CA VAL A 103 21.72 -1.89 3.00
C VAL A 103 20.99 -1.23 1.84
N GLY A 104 20.63 0.04 2.01
CA GLY A 104 19.93 0.81 0.98
C GLY A 104 20.03 2.31 1.25
N GLU A 105 19.45 3.10 0.35
CA GLU A 105 19.41 4.56 0.45
C GLU A 105 18.11 5.03 1.07
N THR A 106 18.18 5.96 2.03
CA THR A 106 16.99 6.62 2.56
C THR A 106 16.35 7.47 1.47
N ALA A 107 15.08 7.25 1.19
CA ALA A 107 14.35 7.96 0.15
C ALA A 107 12.94 8.34 0.61
N TYR A 108 12.25 9.08 -0.25
CA TYR A 108 10.82 9.34 -0.10
C TYR A 108 10.08 8.86 -1.35
N PHE A 109 8.88 8.36 -1.15
CA PHE A 109 7.91 8.11 -2.21
C PHE A 109 6.83 9.18 -2.17
N LEU A 110 6.61 9.81 -3.32
CA LEU A 110 5.44 10.61 -3.70
C LEU A 110 5.55 10.78 -5.21
N LEU A 111 4.50 10.50 -5.97
CA LEU A 111 4.53 10.77 -7.41
C LEU A 111 4.49 12.29 -7.63
N ASP A 112 5.20 12.78 -8.64
CA ASP A 112 5.37 14.21 -8.86
C ASP A 112 4.04 14.95 -9.13
N PHE A 113 3.02 14.23 -9.60
CA PHE A 113 1.69 14.76 -9.85
C PHE A 113 0.76 14.71 -8.62
N CYS A 114 1.16 14.05 -7.52
CA CYS A 114 0.29 13.90 -6.36
C CYS A 114 0.00 15.23 -5.68
N GLY A 115 -1.29 15.49 -5.45
CA GLY A 115 -1.76 16.73 -4.87
C GLY A 115 -1.59 17.93 -5.82
N ALA A 116 -1.24 17.70 -7.08
CA ALA A 116 -1.44 18.72 -8.11
C ALA A 116 -2.94 19.09 -8.20
N ASP A 117 -3.83 18.13 -7.89
CA ASP A 117 -5.27 18.32 -7.98
C ASP A 117 -5.98 18.65 -6.67
N THR A 118 -6.14 19.96 -6.47
CA THR A 118 -7.43 20.51 -6.06
C THR A 118 -7.80 21.57 -7.10
N CYS A 119 -8.00 21.20 -8.36
CA CYS A 119 -8.01 22.14 -9.49
C CYS A 119 -6.78 23.12 -9.37
N GLY A 120 -5.57 22.56 -9.22
CA GLY A 120 -4.48 23.18 -8.44
C GLY A 120 -3.28 23.77 -9.20
N ASP A 121 -3.37 23.98 -10.50
CA ASP A 121 -2.32 24.64 -11.29
C ASP A 121 -2.82 25.52 -12.46
N LEU A 122 -4.13 25.65 -12.63
CA LEU A 122 -4.70 26.86 -13.22
C LEU A 122 -5.13 27.76 -12.07
N GLN A 123 -4.56 28.96 -11.98
CA GLN A 123 -5.21 30.02 -11.22
C GLN A 123 -6.54 30.30 -11.93
N CYS A 124 -7.60 29.55 -11.61
CA CYS A 124 -8.92 29.92 -12.09
C CYS A 124 -9.25 31.24 -11.38
N ASP A 125 -9.10 32.34 -12.09
CA ASP A 125 -9.31 33.67 -11.57
C ASP A 125 -10.81 33.92 -11.32
N GLU A 126 -11.16 35.13 -10.89
CA GLU A 126 -12.55 35.48 -10.64
C GLU A 126 -13.44 35.36 -11.90
N GLU A 127 -12.85 35.41 -13.10
CA GLU A 127 -13.56 35.27 -14.38
C GLU A 127 -13.92 33.80 -14.66
N GLU A 128 -13.00 32.84 -14.50
CA GLU A 128 -13.31 31.42 -14.75
C GLU A 128 -14.32 30.84 -13.74
N ARG A 129 -14.32 31.32 -12.49
CA ARG A 129 -15.33 30.93 -11.48
C ARG A 129 -16.74 31.45 -11.82
N ALA A 130 -16.84 32.63 -12.44
CA ALA A 130 -18.12 33.14 -12.92
C ALA A 130 -18.66 32.31 -14.09
N CYS A 131 -17.77 31.72 -14.90
CA CYS A 131 -18.14 30.85 -16.02
C CYS A 131 -18.59 29.44 -15.59
N HIS A 132 -18.17 28.92 -14.43
CA HIS A 132 -18.76 27.71 -13.85
C HIS A 132 -20.22 27.92 -13.42
N ASP A 133 -20.55 29.09 -12.87
CA ASP A 133 -21.90 29.39 -12.39
C ASP A 133 -22.87 29.78 -13.54
N ASP A 134 -22.32 30.20 -14.69
CA ASP A 134 -23.05 30.50 -15.92
C ASP A 134 -22.21 30.19 -17.18
N GLU A 135 -22.49 29.05 -17.84
CA GLU A 135 -21.76 28.57 -19.03
C GLU A 135 -21.81 29.55 -20.22
N THR A 136 -22.71 30.55 -20.19
CA THR A 136 -22.82 31.56 -21.26
C THR A 136 -21.83 32.72 -21.11
N ALA A 137 -21.06 32.75 -20.00
CA ALA A 137 -20.13 33.82 -19.68
C ALA A 137 -18.73 33.69 -20.33
N CYS A 138 -18.40 32.55 -20.97
CA CYS A 138 -17.10 32.30 -21.62
C CYS A 138 -17.23 31.70 -23.04
N GLU A 139 -16.22 31.89 -23.90
CA GLU A 139 -16.14 31.20 -25.21
C GLU A 139 -15.61 29.76 -25.07
N ALA A 140 -15.92 28.88 -26.03
CA ALA A 140 -15.78 27.42 -25.93
C ALA A 140 -14.35 26.88 -25.77
N ASP A 141 -13.34 27.74 -25.87
CA ASP A 141 -11.92 27.44 -25.80
C ASP A 141 -11.25 27.95 -24.50
N GLU A 142 -12.03 28.52 -23.57
CA GLU A 142 -11.62 28.95 -22.22
C GLU A 142 -12.04 27.94 -21.13
N HIS A 143 -12.09 26.64 -21.45
CA HIS A 143 -12.57 25.57 -20.55
C HIS A 143 -11.46 24.73 -19.89
N GLN A 144 -10.23 25.24 -19.74
CA GLN A 144 -9.12 24.40 -19.26
C GLN A 144 -9.29 23.94 -17.80
N CYS A 145 -9.98 24.71 -16.93
CA CYS A 145 -10.31 24.25 -15.56
C CYS A 145 -11.45 23.20 -15.50
N TRP A 146 -12.19 22.95 -16.58
CA TRP A 146 -13.37 22.07 -16.56
C TRP A 146 -13.06 20.60 -16.82
N GLU A 147 -12.02 20.28 -17.60
CA GLU A 147 -11.80 18.89 -18.03
C GLU A 147 -11.21 17.99 -16.93
N ASP A 148 -10.46 18.55 -15.96
CA ASP A 148 -9.84 17.75 -14.88
C ASP A 148 -10.67 17.70 -13.60
N CYS A 149 -11.62 18.62 -13.40
CA CYS A 149 -12.54 18.59 -12.25
C CYS A 149 -13.82 17.82 -12.64
N SER A 150 -13.65 16.55 -13.03
CA SER A 150 -14.76 15.69 -13.43
C SER A 150 -15.91 15.74 -12.41
N ALA A 151 -17.15 15.75 -12.90
CA ALA A 151 -18.36 15.80 -12.08
C ALA A 151 -18.43 14.67 -11.03
N ASP A 152 -17.65 13.60 -11.23
CA ASP A 152 -17.40 12.53 -10.26
C ASP A 152 -16.10 12.82 -9.51
N ARG A 153 -16.16 13.69 -8.48
CA ARG A 153 -15.04 13.83 -7.53
C ARG A 153 -14.63 12.44 -7.06
N LEU A 154 -13.37 12.07 -7.30
CA LEU A 154 -12.81 10.88 -6.66
C LEU A 154 -13.12 10.97 -5.15
N PRO A 155 -13.58 9.90 -4.50
CA PRO A 155 -14.04 9.98 -3.11
C PRO A 155 -12.91 10.19 -2.10
N TYR A 156 -11.72 10.59 -2.56
CA TYR A 156 -10.50 10.76 -1.81
C TYR A 156 -9.79 12.04 -2.23
N VAL A 157 -9.07 12.63 -1.29
CA VAL A 157 -8.16 13.76 -1.55
C VAL A 157 -6.76 13.22 -1.72
N GLU A 158 -6.07 13.61 -2.78
CA GLU A 158 -4.67 13.23 -2.98
C GLU A 158 -3.76 13.85 -1.92
N SER A 159 -2.76 13.08 -1.51
CA SER A 159 -1.78 13.49 -0.52
C SER A 159 -0.61 14.22 -1.16
N LYS A 160 -0.15 15.28 -0.49
CA LYS A 160 1.18 15.88 -0.70
C LYS A 160 2.22 15.36 0.30
N THR A 161 1.78 14.48 1.19
CA THR A 161 2.58 13.93 2.27
C THR A 161 3.33 12.71 1.73
N ARG A 162 4.66 12.80 1.73
CA ARG A 162 5.53 11.74 1.23
C ARG A 162 5.66 10.62 2.26
N GLN A 163 5.82 9.39 1.79
CA GLN A 163 6.22 8.27 2.64
C GLN A 163 7.74 8.13 2.65
N ARG A 164 8.33 7.97 3.84
CA ARG A 164 9.73 7.56 3.98
C ARG A 164 9.88 6.08 3.64
N GLN A 165 10.92 5.76 2.89
CA GLN A 165 11.22 4.39 2.49
C GLN A 165 12.74 4.16 2.41
N LEU A 166 13.12 2.90 2.33
CA LEU A 166 14.46 2.50 1.92
C LEU A 166 14.41 2.08 0.45
N ALA A 167 15.22 2.70 -0.40
CA ALA A 167 15.25 2.44 -1.84
C ALA A 167 16.66 2.09 -2.29
N TYR A 168 16.82 1.71 -3.56
CA TYR A 168 18.13 1.41 -4.18
C TYR A 168 18.94 0.45 -3.31
N LEU A 169 18.33 -0.67 -2.95
CA LEU A 169 18.99 -1.63 -2.10
C LEU A 169 20.25 -2.12 -2.80
N THR A 170 21.31 -2.27 -2.02
CA THR A 170 22.57 -2.89 -2.47
C THR A 170 22.79 -4.23 -1.80
N LYS A 171 21.95 -4.56 -0.81
CA LYS A 171 21.99 -5.80 -0.05
C LYS A 171 20.71 -6.00 0.77
N MET A 172 20.16 -7.21 0.78
CA MET A 172 19.24 -7.69 1.80
C MET A 172 19.48 -9.19 2.06
N GLU A 173 19.91 -9.54 3.26
CA GLU A 173 20.27 -10.92 3.62
C GLU A 173 19.47 -11.41 4.83
N LYS A 174 19.01 -12.66 4.76
CA LYS A 174 18.43 -13.35 5.91
C LYS A 174 19.50 -13.67 6.96
N VAL A 175 19.18 -13.39 8.21
CA VAL A 175 20.07 -13.59 9.36
C VAL A 175 19.50 -14.69 10.24
N GLY A 176 20.19 -15.83 10.25
CA GLY A 176 19.75 -17.01 10.98
C GLY A 176 18.65 -17.79 10.25
N ASP A 177 18.31 -18.95 10.82
CA ASP A 177 17.37 -19.91 10.23
C ASP A 177 15.98 -19.88 10.91
N GLU A 178 15.84 -19.13 12.01
CA GLU A 178 14.62 -19.04 12.80
C GLU A 178 13.88 -17.72 12.52
N ARG A 179 12.54 -17.79 12.40
CA ARG A 179 11.70 -16.60 12.29
C ARG A 179 11.51 -15.96 13.66
N ALA A 180 11.64 -14.64 13.71
CA ALA A 180 11.28 -13.85 14.86
C ALA A 180 9.75 -13.81 15.05
N PRO A 181 9.27 -13.71 16.30
CA PRO A 181 7.86 -13.39 16.57
C PRO A 181 7.48 -12.07 15.89
N LEU A 182 6.32 -12.07 15.24
CA LEU A 182 5.75 -10.84 14.69
C LEU A 182 5.13 -10.01 15.81
N PRO A 183 5.40 -8.69 15.88
CA PRO A 183 4.71 -7.81 16.81
C PRO A 183 3.20 -7.74 16.48
N GLU A 184 2.37 -7.68 17.52
CA GLU A 184 0.95 -7.37 17.38
C GLU A 184 0.78 -5.97 16.75
N PRO A 185 -0.13 -5.78 15.78
CA PRO A 185 -0.40 -4.45 15.25
C PRO A 185 -1.01 -3.51 16.29
N HIS A 186 -0.49 -2.29 16.38
CA HIS A 186 -0.99 -1.24 17.23
C HIS A 186 -2.45 -0.90 16.90
N ALA A 187 -3.33 -0.97 17.91
CA ALA A 187 -4.72 -0.60 17.76
C ALA A 187 -4.88 0.92 17.79
N LEU A 188 -5.24 1.50 16.64
CA LEU A 188 -5.39 2.94 16.49
C LEU A 188 -6.51 3.47 17.38
N THR A 189 -6.25 4.62 18.01
CA THR A 189 -7.28 5.43 18.66
C THR A 189 -8.20 6.09 17.64
N ALA A 190 -9.35 6.62 18.06
CA ALA A 190 -10.28 7.31 17.16
C ALA A 190 -9.62 8.54 16.48
N GLU A 191 -8.78 9.27 17.21
CA GLU A 191 -8.00 10.41 16.68
C GLU A 191 -7.02 9.94 15.59
N GLU A 192 -6.33 8.83 15.83
CA GLU A 192 -5.39 8.25 14.87
C GLU A 192 -6.09 7.66 13.63
N VAL A 193 -7.29 7.10 13.78
CA VAL A 193 -8.11 6.65 12.64
C VAL A 193 -8.49 7.83 11.74
N ALA A 194 -8.88 8.96 12.33
CA ALA A 194 -9.16 10.18 11.56
C ALA A 194 -7.90 10.65 10.80
N SER A 195 -6.73 10.63 11.45
CA SER A 195 -5.45 10.98 10.82
C SER A 195 -5.02 9.98 9.73
N LEU A 196 -5.29 8.69 9.88
CA LEU A 196 -4.96 7.65 8.90
C LEU A 196 -5.60 7.94 7.53
N SER A 197 -6.85 8.40 7.52
CA SER A 197 -7.58 8.78 6.30
C SER A 197 -7.25 10.20 5.79
N SER A 198 -6.51 10.99 6.57
CA SER A 198 -6.23 12.39 6.25
C SER A 198 -5.02 12.52 5.33
N ALA A 199 -5.23 12.96 4.10
CA ALA A 199 -4.16 13.20 3.13
C ALA A 199 -3.12 14.25 3.58
N ALA A 200 -3.48 15.11 4.55
CA ALA A 200 -2.68 16.26 4.98
C ALA A 200 -1.94 16.08 6.32
N ASP A 201 -2.18 15.00 7.07
CA ASP A 201 -1.55 14.81 8.39
C ASP A 201 -0.14 14.20 8.27
N ALA A 202 0.81 15.04 7.86
CA ALA A 202 2.21 14.63 7.74
C ALA A 202 2.80 14.08 9.04
N SER A 203 2.37 14.60 10.19
CA SER A 203 2.89 14.17 11.49
C SER A 203 2.47 12.75 11.86
N PHE A 204 1.26 12.35 11.46
CA PHE A 204 0.78 11.00 11.60
C PHE A 204 1.49 10.07 10.62
N HIS A 205 1.58 10.46 9.36
CA HIS A 205 2.16 9.64 8.31
C HIS A 205 3.67 9.43 8.44
N ASP A 206 4.41 10.41 8.95
CA ASP A 206 5.83 10.23 9.32
C ASP A 206 5.99 9.20 10.46
N ARG A 207 5.01 9.13 11.38
CA ARG A 207 5.01 8.19 12.52
C ARG A 207 4.62 6.77 12.10
N TRP A 208 3.62 6.63 11.25
CA TRP A 208 2.96 5.36 11.01
C TRP A 208 3.17 4.81 9.58
N GLY A 209 3.76 5.58 8.67
CA GLY A 209 4.06 5.13 7.32
C GLY A 209 5.00 3.92 7.31
N GLY A 210 4.56 2.82 6.71
CA GLY A 210 5.24 1.52 6.71
C GLY A 210 5.02 0.67 7.96
N VAL A 211 4.27 1.14 8.96
CA VAL A 211 3.94 0.41 10.19
C VAL A 211 2.64 -0.37 10.00
N LYS A 212 2.62 -1.65 10.44
CA LYS A 212 1.38 -2.43 10.51
C LYS A 212 0.55 -1.95 11.70
N VAL A 213 -0.67 -1.51 11.45
CA VAL A 213 -1.63 -0.95 12.42
C VAL A 213 -2.95 -1.71 12.34
N ARG A 214 -3.78 -1.55 13.37
CA ARG A 214 -5.07 -2.20 13.54
C ARG A 214 -6.18 -1.16 13.60
N LEU A 215 -7.03 -1.17 12.57
CA LEU A 215 -8.29 -0.44 12.51
C LEU A 215 -9.40 -1.28 13.14
N ARG A 216 -10.27 -0.67 13.94
CA ARG A 216 -11.42 -1.33 14.57
C ARG A 216 -12.72 -0.65 14.20
N GLY A 217 -13.76 -1.44 13.99
CA GLY A 217 -15.13 -0.92 13.81
C GLY A 217 -15.32 -0.16 12.50
N ALA A 218 -14.82 -0.69 11.39
CA ALA A 218 -15.02 -0.11 10.07
C ALA A 218 -16.18 -0.78 9.32
N ALA A 219 -16.85 -0.06 8.42
CA ALA A 219 -17.92 -0.59 7.58
C ALA A 219 -17.57 -0.43 6.11
N ALA A 220 -17.96 -1.39 5.27
CA ALA A 220 -17.87 -1.24 3.84
C ALA A 220 -18.76 -0.08 3.38
N VAL A 221 -18.21 0.83 2.59
CA VAL A 221 -19.04 1.73 1.78
C VAL A 221 -19.61 0.89 0.65
N PRO A 222 -20.94 0.80 0.47
CA PRO A 222 -21.52 -0.02 -0.59
C PRO A 222 -21.27 0.59 -1.98
N TRP A 223 -20.88 -0.25 -2.95
CA TRP A 223 -20.80 0.11 -4.37
C TRP A 223 -21.70 -0.80 -5.19
N SER A 224 -22.07 -0.36 -6.40
CA SER A 224 -22.87 -1.16 -7.34
C SER A 224 -22.19 -2.47 -7.76
N GLN A 225 -20.86 -2.53 -7.65
CA GLN A 225 -20.03 -3.71 -7.93
C GLN A 225 -19.81 -4.61 -6.71
N GLY A 226 -20.31 -4.24 -5.52
CA GLY A 226 -20.12 -4.94 -4.25
C GLY A 226 -19.15 -4.23 -3.30
N THR A 227 -18.66 -4.94 -2.28
CA THR A 227 -17.70 -4.41 -1.28
C THR A 227 -16.30 -4.21 -1.85
N VAL A 228 -15.93 -5.06 -2.80
CA VAL A 228 -14.60 -5.08 -3.42
C VAL A 228 -14.74 -4.44 -4.78
N VAL A 229 -14.07 -3.31 -4.96
CA VAL A 229 -14.18 -2.45 -6.13
C VAL A 229 -12.99 -2.68 -7.08
N ASN A 230 -12.81 -1.76 -8.02
CA ASN A 230 -11.78 -1.83 -9.06
C ASN A 230 -10.42 -2.26 -8.49
N TYR A 231 -9.80 -3.21 -9.20
CA TYR A 231 -8.53 -3.80 -8.83
C TYR A 231 -8.53 -4.41 -7.42
N GLY A 232 -9.67 -4.88 -6.91
CA GLY A 232 -9.77 -5.63 -5.66
C GLY A 232 -9.65 -4.80 -4.38
N ASN A 233 -9.68 -3.46 -4.48
CA ASN A 233 -9.62 -2.55 -3.34
C ASN A 233 -10.96 -2.53 -2.58
N ILE A 234 -10.94 -2.02 -1.35
CA ILE A 234 -12.15 -1.79 -0.54
C ILE A 234 -12.18 -0.33 -0.10
N VAL A 235 -13.38 0.24 -0.07
CA VAL A 235 -13.63 1.56 0.53
C VAL A 235 -14.30 1.35 1.87
N ALA A 236 -13.65 1.73 2.95
CA ALA A 236 -14.15 1.59 4.30
C ALA A 236 -14.56 2.95 4.89
N ASP A 237 -15.77 3.00 5.44
CA ASP A 237 -16.19 4.05 6.37
C ASP A 237 -15.59 3.72 7.74
N THR A 238 -14.73 4.62 8.22
CA THR A 238 -14.01 4.46 9.47
C THR A 238 -14.73 5.10 10.67
N ASP A 239 -15.80 5.84 10.40
CA ASP A 239 -16.69 6.42 11.42
C ASP A 239 -18.17 6.27 11.01
N PRO A 240 -18.71 5.04 11.11
CA PRO A 240 -20.07 4.72 10.71
C PRO A 240 -21.08 5.38 11.66
N GLY A 241 -21.41 6.63 11.37
CA GLY A 241 -22.31 7.47 12.17
C GLY A 241 -22.22 8.94 11.80
N GLU A 242 -21.01 9.41 11.49
CA GLU A 242 -20.76 10.77 11.00
C GLU A 242 -20.54 10.81 9.47
N GLY A 243 -20.11 9.70 8.86
CA GLY A 243 -20.14 9.47 7.41
C GLY A 243 -19.10 10.26 6.60
N VAL A 244 -18.05 10.75 7.24
CA VAL A 244 -17.10 11.70 6.63
C VAL A 244 -15.73 11.06 6.28
N ALA A 245 -15.25 10.09 7.06
CA ALA A 245 -13.89 9.56 6.91
C ALA A 245 -13.86 8.22 6.14
N LYS A 246 -13.50 8.29 4.86
CA LYS A 246 -13.31 7.11 4.00
C LYS A 246 -11.83 6.75 3.89
N LEU A 247 -11.53 5.47 4.04
CA LEU A 247 -10.20 4.91 3.88
C LEU A 247 -10.21 3.86 2.78
N GLN A 248 -9.23 3.92 1.88
CA GLN A 248 -8.99 2.83 0.95
C GLN A 248 -8.16 1.74 1.65
N ILE A 249 -8.66 0.52 1.60
CA ILE A 249 -7.92 -0.68 1.98
C ILE A 249 -7.38 -1.28 0.70
N GLY A 250 -6.07 -1.18 0.57
CA GLY A 250 -5.29 -1.62 -0.57
C GLY A 250 -5.00 -3.12 -0.54
N ASN A 251 -4.59 -3.65 -1.69
CA ASN A 251 -4.37 -5.07 -1.86
C ASN A 251 -3.10 -5.41 -2.66
N ASP A 252 -2.19 -4.46 -2.83
CA ASP A 252 -1.01 -4.61 -3.71
C ASP A 252 -0.12 -5.78 -3.31
N ILE A 253 -0.19 -6.18 -2.05
CA ILE A 253 0.59 -7.29 -1.50
C ILE A 253 0.11 -8.65 -2.03
N TYR A 254 -1.19 -8.81 -2.28
CA TYR A 254 -1.77 -10.12 -2.62
C TYR A 254 -2.72 -10.14 -3.80
N TYR A 255 -3.20 -9.01 -4.31
CA TYR A 255 -4.02 -8.99 -5.51
C TYR A 255 -3.15 -8.77 -6.75
N ARG A 256 -3.37 -9.60 -7.77
CA ARG A 256 -2.84 -9.35 -9.11
C ARG A 256 -3.96 -9.53 -10.12
N GLY A 257 -4.57 -8.43 -10.55
CA GLY A 257 -5.68 -8.42 -11.52
C GLY A 257 -5.37 -9.01 -12.90
N TYR A 258 -4.14 -9.44 -13.14
CA TYR A 258 -3.71 -10.12 -14.36
C TYR A 258 -3.32 -11.59 -14.16
N ALA A 259 -3.41 -12.10 -12.92
CA ALA A 259 -3.29 -13.52 -12.67
C ALA A 259 -4.51 -14.27 -13.26
N PRO A 260 -4.36 -15.55 -13.62
CA PRO A 260 -5.46 -16.38 -14.07
C PRO A 260 -6.66 -16.34 -13.12
N LEU A 261 -7.88 -16.41 -13.67
CA LEU A 261 -9.14 -16.34 -12.91
C LEU A 261 -9.31 -17.49 -11.89
N ASP A 262 -8.50 -18.53 -11.94
CA ASP A 262 -8.48 -19.66 -11.02
C ASP A 262 -7.36 -19.57 -9.96
N ASP A 263 -6.47 -18.58 -10.06
CA ASP A 263 -5.40 -18.33 -9.08
C ASP A 263 -5.98 -17.77 -7.78
N ALA A 264 -6.17 -18.64 -6.79
CA ALA A 264 -6.69 -18.23 -5.47
C ALA A 264 -5.69 -17.39 -4.66
N CYS A 265 -4.39 -17.49 -4.96
CA CYS A 265 -3.31 -16.85 -4.21
C CYS A 265 -3.21 -15.37 -4.50
N HIS A 266 -3.65 -14.97 -5.69
CA HIS A 266 -3.53 -13.60 -6.19
C HIS A 266 -4.87 -12.87 -6.35
N LYS A 267 -5.93 -13.38 -5.72
CA LYS A 267 -7.27 -12.80 -5.77
C LYS A 267 -7.52 -11.83 -4.61
N GLY A 268 -8.38 -10.85 -4.90
CA GLY A 268 -8.88 -9.91 -3.91
C GLY A 268 -9.78 -10.62 -2.90
N PRO A 269 -10.02 -10.00 -1.73
CA PRO A 269 -10.87 -10.59 -0.71
C PRO A 269 -12.30 -10.69 -1.23
N VAL A 270 -13.04 -11.67 -0.72
CA VAL A 270 -14.47 -11.86 -0.97
C VAL A 270 -15.24 -11.66 0.32
N PHE A 271 -16.29 -10.85 0.27
CA PHE A 271 -17.26 -10.66 1.35
C PHE A 271 -18.67 -10.84 0.79
N ALA A 272 -19.50 -11.60 1.50
CA ALA A 272 -20.82 -11.98 1.00
C ALA A 272 -21.86 -10.85 1.06
N ASP A 273 -21.68 -9.90 1.98
CA ASP A 273 -22.59 -8.77 2.19
C ASP A 273 -21.95 -7.46 1.71
N ALA A 274 -22.64 -6.71 0.86
CA ALA A 274 -22.20 -5.39 0.41
C ALA A 274 -22.06 -4.38 1.57
N ALA A 275 -22.74 -4.62 2.69
CA ALA A 275 -22.70 -3.82 3.92
C ALA A 275 -21.84 -4.49 5.03
N THR A 276 -20.82 -5.27 4.65
CA THR A 276 -19.92 -5.92 5.61
C THR A 276 -19.35 -4.93 6.62
N THR A 277 -19.35 -5.28 7.89
CA THR A 277 -18.64 -4.56 8.95
C THR A 277 -17.48 -5.40 9.47
N TRP A 278 -16.37 -4.74 9.75
CA TRP A 278 -15.17 -5.36 10.30
C TRP A 278 -14.96 -4.90 11.73
N GLN A 279 -14.90 -5.88 12.63
CA GLN A 279 -14.42 -5.68 14.00
C GLN A 279 -12.95 -5.27 14.00
N GLN A 280 -12.18 -5.79 13.03
CA GLN A 280 -10.76 -5.56 12.91
C GLN A 280 -10.30 -5.60 11.46
N ILE A 281 -9.38 -4.70 11.10
CA ILE A 281 -8.60 -4.73 9.87
C ILE A 281 -7.15 -4.38 10.22
N ASP A 282 -6.23 -5.31 9.97
CA ASP A 282 -4.80 -5.11 10.20
C ASP A 282 -4.09 -4.84 8.87
N GLY A 283 -3.30 -3.80 8.76
CA GLY A 283 -2.55 -3.53 7.53
C GLY A 283 -1.51 -2.44 7.70
N PHE A 284 -0.70 -2.21 6.68
CA PHE A 284 0.31 -1.17 6.70
C PHE A 284 -0.28 0.17 6.30
N SER A 285 -0.07 1.19 7.13
CA SER A 285 -0.31 2.57 6.69
C SER A 285 0.71 2.89 5.60
N SER A 286 0.25 3.08 4.37
CA SER A 286 1.15 3.27 3.22
C SER A 286 0.55 4.22 2.20
N LEU A 287 1.42 5.03 1.62
CA LEU A 287 1.14 5.79 0.42
C LEU A 287 1.18 4.86 -0.79
N ASP A 288 0.04 4.68 -1.44
CA ASP A 288 -0.11 4.00 -2.72
C ASP A 288 -0.56 5.01 -3.77
N GLY A 289 0.26 5.20 -4.80
CA GLY A 289 0.15 6.31 -5.72
C GLY A 289 0.14 7.65 -4.99
N CYS A 290 -1.04 8.27 -4.91
CA CYS A 290 -1.26 9.55 -4.25
C CYS A 290 -2.15 9.45 -3.00
N LEU A 291 -2.53 8.25 -2.58
CA LEU A 291 -3.48 8.04 -1.49
C LEU A 291 -2.80 7.33 -0.31
N TRP A 292 -3.06 7.81 0.89
CA TRP A 292 -2.75 7.04 2.09
C TRP A 292 -3.81 5.95 2.26
N THR A 293 -3.33 4.72 2.31
CA THR A 293 -4.14 3.50 2.31
C THR A 293 -3.73 2.60 3.46
N LEU A 294 -4.56 1.58 3.71
CA LEU A 294 -4.20 0.45 4.56
C LEU A 294 -3.94 -0.78 3.68
N GLN A 295 -2.67 -1.17 3.55
CA GLN A 295 -2.26 -2.31 2.72
C GLN A 295 -2.29 -3.60 3.54
N VAL A 296 -3.22 -4.50 3.23
CA VAL A 296 -3.37 -5.78 3.94
C VAL A 296 -2.54 -6.88 3.27
N VAL A 297 -2.01 -7.82 4.05
CA VAL A 297 -1.11 -8.89 3.55
C VAL A 297 -1.89 -10.16 3.24
N ASP A 298 -2.73 -10.54 4.19
CA ASP A 298 -3.46 -11.79 4.17
C ASP A 298 -4.93 -11.52 4.51
N PRO A 299 -5.85 -11.60 3.53
CA PRO A 299 -7.26 -11.35 3.74
C PRO A 299 -7.93 -12.32 4.73
N CYS A 300 -7.20 -13.34 5.19
CA CYS A 300 -7.65 -14.34 6.16
C CYS A 300 -7.22 -14.08 7.58
N ALA A 301 -6.04 -13.52 7.77
CA ALA A 301 -5.52 -13.16 9.09
C ALA A 301 -5.80 -11.68 9.42
N ASP A 302 -5.85 -10.83 8.40
CA ASP A 302 -5.88 -9.38 8.58
C ASP A 302 -7.29 -8.79 8.65
N PHE A 303 -8.34 -9.57 8.37
CA PHE A 303 -9.73 -9.12 8.56
C PHE A 303 -10.44 -9.95 9.63
N LEU A 304 -11.28 -9.28 10.42
CA LEU A 304 -12.24 -9.90 11.31
C LEU A 304 -13.63 -9.25 11.09
N PRO A 305 -14.61 -9.94 10.50
CA PRO A 305 -14.56 -11.32 10.02
C PRO A 305 -13.62 -11.50 8.83
N ALA A 306 -12.99 -12.68 8.75
CA ALA A 306 -12.10 -13.05 7.65
C ALA A 306 -12.84 -13.10 6.31
N SER A 307 -12.09 -12.97 5.22
CA SER A 307 -12.64 -13.12 3.88
C SER A 307 -13.24 -14.52 3.64
N GLY A 308 -14.30 -14.60 2.83
CA GLY A 308 -14.89 -15.87 2.39
C GLY A 308 -13.96 -16.74 1.52
N MET A 309 -12.80 -16.22 1.08
CA MET A 309 -11.86 -16.95 0.23
C MET A 309 -10.86 -17.82 1.00
N CYS A 310 -10.87 -17.79 2.33
CA CYS A 310 -9.75 -18.30 3.13
C CYS A 310 -9.52 -19.81 3.08
N GLY A 311 -10.55 -20.59 2.77
CA GLY A 311 -10.37 -22.01 2.48
C GLY A 311 -9.51 -22.28 1.23
N ALA A 312 -9.57 -21.40 0.22
CA ALA A 312 -8.87 -21.58 -1.06
C ALA A 312 -7.43 -21.02 -1.06
N ARG A 313 -7.07 -20.13 -0.12
CA ARG A 313 -5.72 -19.52 -0.03
C ARG A 313 -4.72 -20.31 0.80
N THR A 314 -5.15 -21.26 1.62
CA THR A 314 -4.24 -22.04 2.47
C THR A 314 -3.26 -22.92 1.68
N SER A 315 -3.47 -23.13 0.39
CA SER A 315 -2.53 -23.82 -0.53
C SER A 315 -1.50 -22.90 -1.17
N CYS A 316 -1.45 -21.62 -0.80
CA CYS A 316 -0.62 -20.60 -1.44
C CYS A 316 0.73 -20.36 -0.76
N SER A 317 1.05 -21.11 0.28
CA SER A 317 2.38 -21.08 0.90
C SER A 317 3.42 -21.61 -0.08
N SER A 318 4.46 -20.83 -0.33
CA SER A 318 5.66 -21.26 -1.05
C SER A 318 6.57 -22.13 -0.18
N GLU A 319 6.00 -22.97 0.69
CA GLU A 319 6.80 -24.09 1.21
C GLU A 319 7.11 -24.96 -0.01
N PRO A 320 8.39 -25.22 -0.32
CA PRO A 320 8.72 -26.17 -1.36
C PRO A 320 8.03 -27.48 -1.00
N GLN A 321 7.12 -27.95 -1.88
CA GLN A 321 6.55 -29.27 -1.71
C GLN A 321 7.73 -30.25 -1.62
N PRO A 322 7.85 -31.05 -0.54
CA PRO A 322 8.90 -32.04 -0.46
C PRO A 322 8.70 -33.02 -1.62
N GLY A 323 9.74 -33.13 -2.45
CA GLY A 323 9.85 -33.87 -3.71
C GLY A 323 8.76 -34.90 -4.04
N SER A 324 8.16 -34.72 -5.21
CA SER A 324 7.66 -35.84 -6.01
C SER A 324 8.73 -36.20 -7.04
N GLU A 325 9.34 -37.38 -6.84
CA GLU A 325 10.25 -38.07 -7.76
C GLU A 325 9.72 -38.19 -9.20
#